data_AF-A0A4R4VCT3-F1
#
_entry.id   AF-A0A4R4VCT3-F1
#
_cell.length_a   1.000
_cell.length_b   1.000
_cell.length_c   1.000
_cell.angle_alpha   90.00
_cell.angle_beta   90.00
_cell.angle_gamma   90.00
#
_symmetry.space_group_name_H-M   'P 1'
#
loop_
_entity.id
_entity.type
_entity.pdbx_description
1 polymer ?
#
loop_
_entity_poly.entity_id
_entity_poly.type
_entity_poly.pdbx_seq_one_letter_code
_entity_poly.pdbx_strand_id
1 'polypeptide(L)'
;MAGGQRHQRVKPLHWVSVVLAAVLLLAAVVLVPATVGEPAPPVPASCPQRWDSDEIGHWVPDAADFDGVEDSLVPGAPTSALICAYPGQNSHPGGESLAGSRMLTDQATLMARDLGYLPITTDRVEKACTLVGGQMTNYVIRFAYPDGRALWVGSAEDVNSCVTTTNGTVVSDSYVGSSITAAYRTGTWTLLPPKNPCDPATGRRGQNEQMVPDGVIKVLVCRKELSGNSTPRPSNGLEHRQRQARQLAAELNSQDAESGGNTCREVGGSRREMFLLHFGYAEGPPAWVRIAPYCRPSVNNGMLVGDLDDGLLDRIARLAPPA
;
A
#
# COMPACT_ATOMS: atom_id res chain seq x y z
N MET A 1 39.92 52.97 22.00
CA MET A 1 41.16 53.49 21.38
C MET A 1 41.26 52.86 19.99
N ALA A 2 40.86 53.61 18.97
CA ALA A 2 41.76 54.27 18.00
C ALA A 2 42.25 53.25 16.96
N GLY A 3 41.72 53.24 15.75
CA GLY A 3 42.03 54.19 14.66
C GLY A 3 42.46 53.33 13.46
N GLY A 4 42.36 53.71 12.20
CA GLY A 4 42.00 54.98 11.61
C GLY A 4 41.88 54.80 10.09
N GLN A 5 41.16 55.74 9.48
CA GLN A 5 41.10 55.95 8.04
C GLN A 5 42.47 56.37 7.50
N ARG A 6 42.80 55.95 6.27
CA ARG A 6 43.74 56.68 5.40
C ARG A 6 43.15 56.90 4.01
N HIS A 7 42.99 58.17 3.71
CA HIS A 7 42.82 58.75 2.38
C HIS A 7 44.12 58.71 1.56
N GLN A 8 44.01 58.50 0.25
CA GLN A 8 44.85 59.10 -0.80
C GLN A 8 43.95 59.36 -2.01
N ARG A 9 43.54 60.59 -2.33
CA ARG A 9 44.21 61.67 -3.09
C ARG A 9 44.50 61.38 -4.58
N VAL A 10 43.52 61.73 -5.41
CA VAL A 10 43.50 62.57 -6.64
C VAL A 10 44.81 62.75 -7.44
N LYS A 11 44.79 62.49 -8.77
CA LYS A 11 44.80 63.50 -9.87
C LYS A 11 44.93 62.89 -11.30
N PRO A 12 44.57 63.67 -12.34
CA PRO A 12 43.92 63.21 -13.58
C PRO A 12 44.84 63.25 -14.81
N LEU A 13 44.37 62.70 -15.94
CA LEU A 13 44.70 63.10 -17.32
C LEU A 13 43.67 62.40 -18.23
N HIS A 14 42.67 63.11 -18.76
CA HIS A 14 42.63 63.74 -20.09
C HIS A 14 42.29 62.80 -21.26
N TRP A 15 41.26 63.24 -22.00
CA TRP A 15 41.03 63.13 -23.44
C TRP A 15 40.01 62.13 -24.00
N VAL A 16 38.87 62.73 -24.41
CA VAL A 16 38.34 62.75 -25.78
C VAL A 16 37.53 61.55 -26.29
N SER A 17 36.23 61.87 -26.44
CA SER A 17 35.32 61.53 -27.55
C SER A 17 34.52 60.22 -27.57
N VAL A 18 33.20 60.44 -27.49
CA VAL A 18 32.15 60.05 -28.45
C VAL A 18 32.17 58.60 -28.93
N VAL A 19 31.13 57.82 -28.61
CA VAL A 19 30.09 57.34 -29.55
C VAL A 19 28.89 56.80 -28.75
N LEU A 20 27.70 57.25 -29.14
CA LEU A 20 26.37 56.76 -28.77
C LEU A 20 26.19 55.26 -29.10
N ALA A 21 25.65 54.49 -28.16
CA ALA A 21 24.74 53.38 -28.46
C ALA A 21 23.88 53.04 -27.23
N ALA A 22 22.68 53.59 -27.18
CA ALA A 22 21.65 53.15 -26.25
C ALA A 22 21.02 51.86 -26.81
N VAL A 23 21.40 50.71 -26.25
CA VAL A 23 20.72 49.43 -26.50
C VAL A 23 19.62 49.29 -25.46
N LEU A 24 18.41 49.65 -25.84
CA LEU A 24 17.17 49.30 -25.14
C LEU A 24 16.93 47.79 -25.32
N LEU A 25 17.38 46.98 -24.36
CA LEU A 25 16.99 45.58 -24.22
C LEU A 25 15.56 45.53 -23.68
N LEU A 26 14.58 45.53 -24.58
CA LEU A 26 13.22 45.07 -24.32
C LEU A 26 13.28 43.56 -24.11
N ALA A 27 13.36 43.13 -22.84
CA ALA A 27 13.09 41.75 -22.48
C ALA A 27 11.58 41.49 -22.64
N ALA A 28 11.18 41.05 -23.84
CA ALA A 28 9.89 40.41 -24.02
C ALA A 28 9.91 39.12 -23.22
N VAL A 29 9.25 39.12 -22.06
CA VAL A 29 8.90 37.89 -21.34
C VAL A 29 7.92 37.15 -22.23
N VAL A 30 8.43 36.24 -23.05
CA VAL A 30 7.61 35.22 -23.69
C VAL A 30 7.15 34.32 -22.54
N LEU A 31 5.91 34.55 -22.09
CA LEU A 31 5.13 33.54 -21.38
C LEU A 31 5.02 32.37 -22.36
N VAL A 32 5.95 31.42 -22.26
CA VAL A 32 5.80 30.12 -22.88
C VAL A 32 4.60 29.50 -22.15
N PRO A 33 3.44 29.32 -22.81
CA PRO A 33 2.37 28.55 -22.20
C PRO A 33 2.99 27.19 -21.86
N ALA A 34 2.86 26.78 -20.61
CA ALA A 34 3.22 25.42 -20.20
C ALA A 34 2.60 24.48 -21.24
N THR A 35 3.46 23.80 -21.99
CA THR A 35 3.02 22.76 -22.92
C THR A 35 2.20 21.80 -22.08
N VAL A 36 0.89 21.76 -22.34
CA VAL A 36 0.02 20.68 -21.89
C VAL A 36 0.78 19.41 -22.22
N GLY A 37 1.17 18.67 -21.19
CA GLY A 37 1.96 17.44 -21.33
C GLY A 37 1.31 16.58 -22.40
N GLU A 38 2.13 16.03 -23.29
CA GLU A 38 1.67 15.13 -24.33
C GLU A 38 0.82 14.03 -23.65
N PRO A 39 -0.42 13.78 -24.10
CA PRO A 39 -1.31 12.84 -23.41
C PRO A 39 -0.62 11.48 -23.32
N ALA A 40 -0.65 10.86 -22.13
CA ALA A 40 -0.06 9.53 -21.97
C ALA A 40 -0.63 8.56 -23.02
N PRO A 41 0.21 7.69 -23.59
CA PRO A 41 -0.22 6.76 -24.62
C PRO A 41 -1.35 5.86 -24.08
N PRO A 42 -2.35 5.55 -24.91
CA PRO A 42 -3.51 4.78 -24.47
C PRO A 42 -3.10 3.39 -23.99
N VAL A 43 -3.66 2.98 -22.85
CA VAL A 43 -3.45 1.67 -22.24
C VAL A 43 -3.84 0.55 -23.22
N PRO A 44 -2.90 -0.32 -23.65
CA PRO A 44 -3.16 -1.36 -24.64
C PRO A 44 -4.35 -2.24 -24.27
N ALA A 45 -5.16 -2.63 -25.25
CA ALA A 45 -6.35 -3.46 -25.02
C ALA A 45 -6.04 -4.96 -24.81
N SER A 46 -4.83 -5.39 -25.17
CA SER A 46 -4.37 -6.78 -25.11
C SER A 46 -3.30 -6.97 -24.04
N CYS A 47 -3.18 -8.20 -23.55
CA CYS A 47 -2.08 -8.59 -22.68
C CYS A 47 -0.73 -8.41 -23.37
N PRO A 48 0.26 -7.80 -22.70
CA PRO A 48 1.65 -7.86 -23.13
C PRO A 48 2.11 -9.30 -23.33
N GLN A 49 2.97 -9.55 -24.32
CA GLN A 49 3.41 -10.93 -24.63
C GLN A 49 4.47 -11.45 -23.67
N ARG A 50 5.18 -10.55 -22.97
CA ARG A 50 6.19 -10.88 -21.97
C ARG A 50 6.03 -9.99 -20.75
N TRP A 51 6.49 -10.46 -19.61
CA TRP A 51 6.73 -9.67 -18.42
C TRP A 51 8.03 -8.87 -18.59
N ASP A 52 7.95 -7.54 -18.51
CA ASP A 52 9.08 -6.62 -18.77
C ASP A 52 9.51 -5.90 -17.48
N SER A 53 9.72 -6.67 -16.42
CA SER A 53 10.26 -6.21 -15.13
C SER A 53 11.02 -7.34 -14.45
N ASP A 54 12.09 -6.99 -13.75
CA ASP A 54 12.80 -7.92 -12.86
C ASP A 54 12.18 -7.93 -11.44
N GLU A 55 11.10 -7.17 -11.22
CA GLU A 55 10.36 -7.15 -9.96
C GLU A 55 9.14 -8.08 -10.03
N ILE A 56 8.80 -8.73 -8.92
CA ILE A 56 7.65 -9.63 -8.81
C ILE A 56 6.38 -8.80 -8.61
N GLY A 57 5.39 -9.00 -9.48
CA GLY A 57 4.08 -8.33 -9.41
C GLY A 57 4.09 -6.82 -9.68
N HIS A 58 5.26 -6.21 -9.82
CA HIS A 58 5.43 -4.78 -9.97
C HIS A 58 5.85 -4.43 -11.41
N TRP A 59 4.87 -4.49 -12.32
CA TRP A 59 5.05 -4.10 -13.72
C TRP A 59 3.77 -3.57 -14.35
N VAL A 60 3.54 -2.28 -14.19
CA VAL A 60 2.48 -1.51 -14.84
C VAL A 60 2.95 -0.07 -15.07
N PRO A 61 2.49 0.62 -16.11
CA PRO A 61 2.74 2.05 -16.26
C PRO A 61 2.00 2.84 -15.18
N ASP A 62 2.53 4.01 -14.82
CA ASP A 62 1.89 4.94 -13.90
C ASP A 62 0.50 5.33 -14.39
N ALA A 63 -0.50 5.20 -13.52
CA ALA A 63 -1.87 5.59 -13.81
C ALA A 63 -2.16 7.06 -13.50
N ALA A 64 -1.12 7.91 -13.40
CA ALA A 64 -1.17 9.27 -12.84
C ALA A 64 -2.23 10.19 -13.47
N ASP A 65 -2.59 9.96 -14.74
CA ASP A 65 -3.61 10.75 -15.46
C ASP A 65 -5.06 10.28 -15.20
N PHE A 66 -5.27 9.33 -14.29
CA PHE A 66 -6.59 8.77 -13.99
C PHE A 66 -7.09 9.27 -12.64
N ASP A 67 -8.28 9.87 -12.61
CA ASP A 67 -8.81 10.50 -11.40
C ASP A 67 -8.96 9.49 -10.23
N GLY A 68 -8.40 9.83 -9.07
CA GLY A 68 -8.50 9.04 -7.84
C GLY A 68 -7.55 7.85 -7.72
N VAL A 69 -6.54 7.73 -8.59
CA VAL A 69 -5.52 6.66 -8.49
C VAL A 69 -4.58 6.78 -7.30
N GLU A 70 -4.42 8.00 -6.77
CA GLU A 70 -3.67 8.24 -5.53
C GLU A 70 -4.43 7.74 -4.29
N ASP A 71 -5.75 7.57 -4.41
CA ASP A 71 -6.64 7.15 -3.31
C ASP A 71 -7.12 5.70 -3.46
N SER A 72 -6.84 5.04 -4.59
CA SER A 72 -7.37 3.73 -4.92
C SER A 72 -6.53 3.01 -5.96
N LEU A 73 -6.28 1.71 -5.76
CA LEU A 73 -5.70 0.86 -6.81
C LEU A 73 -6.57 0.85 -8.08
N VAL A 74 -7.91 0.86 -7.91
CA VAL A 74 -8.88 0.86 -9.02
C VAL A 74 -10.02 1.83 -8.70
N PRO A 75 -9.91 3.11 -9.07
CA PRO A 75 -10.97 4.09 -8.83
C PRO A 75 -12.18 3.88 -9.76
N GLY A 76 -13.39 4.18 -9.26
CA GLY A 76 -14.62 4.16 -10.07
C GLY A 76 -15.21 2.77 -10.34
N ALA A 77 -15.94 2.64 -11.45
CA ALA A 77 -16.71 1.44 -11.79
C ALA A 77 -16.34 0.95 -13.21
N PRO A 78 -15.31 0.10 -13.34
CA PRO A 78 -14.93 -0.47 -14.63
C PRO A 78 -15.99 -1.47 -15.13
N THR A 79 -16.10 -1.57 -16.45
CA THR A 79 -17.02 -2.47 -17.17
C THR A 79 -16.42 -3.83 -17.46
N SER A 80 -15.09 -3.95 -17.43
CA SER A 80 -14.40 -5.23 -17.66
C SER A 80 -13.02 -5.23 -17.02
N ALA A 81 -12.59 -6.41 -16.55
CA ALA A 81 -11.24 -6.67 -16.10
C ALA A 81 -10.58 -7.78 -16.93
N LEU A 82 -9.45 -7.51 -17.59
CA LEU A 82 -8.66 -8.51 -18.33
C LEU A 82 -7.45 -8.91 -17.50
N ILE A 83 -7.43 -10.15 -17.00
CA ILE A 83 -6.31 -10.71 -16.25
C ILE A 83 -5.33 -11.38 -17.23
N CYS A 84 -4.06 -11.01 -17.17
CA CYS A 84 -2.96 -11.59 -17.94
C CYS A 84 -2.01 -12.32 -17.00
N ALA A 85 -1.67 -13.58 -17.30
CA ALA A 85 -0.88 -14.44 -16.41
C ALA A 85 0.49 -14.81 -16.99
N TYR A 86 1.53 -14.65 -16.17
CA TYR A 86 2.93 -14.86 -16.54
C TYR A 86 3.61 -15.77 -15.49
N PRO A 87 3.50 -17.11 -15.64
CA PRO A 87 4.09 -18.06 -14.69
C PRO A 87 5.61 -18.05 -14.79
N GLY A 88 6.29 -18.12 -13.65
CA GLY A 88 7.74 -18.03 -13.53
C GLY A 88 8.26 -18.58 -12.21
N GLN A 89 9.45 -18.13 -11.82
CA GLN A 89 10.08 -18.47 -10.54
C GLN A 89 10.54 -17.20 -9.82
N ASN A 90 10.23 -17.08 -8.54
CA ASN A 90 10.58 -15.90 -7.75
C ASN A 90 12.09 -15.74 -7.49
N SER A 91 12.89 -16.76 -7.75
CA SER A 91 14.35 -16.70 -7.68
C SER A 91 14.99 -16.08 -8.91
N HIS A 92 14.26 -16.00 -10.03
CA HIS A 92 14.72 -15.45 -11.30
C HIS A 92 13.54 -14.74 -12.01
N PRO A 93 13.00 -13.66 -11.43
CA PRO A 93 11.96 -12.88 -12.08
C PRO A 93 12.48 -12.25 -13.38
N GLY A 94 11.60 -12.08 -14.37
CA GLY A 94 11.89 -11.34 -15.60
C GLY A 94 11.73 -12.16 -16.88
N GLY A 95 11.11 -11.55 -17.89
CA GLY A 95 11.00 -12.10 -19.23
C GLY A 95 10.01 -13.25 -19.40
N GLU A 96 9.20 -13.55 -18.38
CA GLU A 96 8.17 -14.59 -18.40
C GLU A 96 7.22 -14.38 -19.59
N SER A 97 6.93 -15.44 -20.33
CA SER A 97 5.99 -15.37 -21.46
C SER A 97 4.55 -15.39 -20.97
N LEU A 98 3.66 -14.69 -21.69
CA LEU A 98 2.22 -14.78 -21.47
C LEU A 98 1.74 -16.23 -21.62
N ALA A 99 1.19 -16.79 -20.54
CA ALA A 99 0.61 -18.13 -20.57
C ALA A 99 -0.87 -18.13 -20.97
N GLY A 100 -1.57 -17.03 -20.71
CA GLY A 100 -2.98 -16.91 -21.03
C GLY A 100 -3.62 -15.66 -20.45
N SER A 101 -4.89 -15.46 -20.80
CA SER A 101 -5.67 -14.33 -20.30
C SER A 101 -7.11 -14.74 -19.98
N ARG A 102 -7.75 -13.98 -19.10
CA ARG A 102 -9.14 -14.16 -18.69
C ARG A 102 -9.85 -12.82 -18.61
N MET A 103 -10.94 -12.68 -19.36
CA MET A 103 -11.82 -11.52 -19.26
C MET A 103 -12.90 -11.75 -18.20
N LEU A 104 -13.14 -10.74 -17.37
CA LEU A 104 -14.20 -10.67 -16.37
C LEU A 104 -15.08 -9.44 -16.67
N THR A 105 -16.24 -9.61 -17.30
CA THR A 105 -17.17 -8.48 -17.55
C THR A 105 -18.03 -8.22 -16.33
N ASP A 106 -18.73 -9.25 -15.86
CA ASP A 106 -19.78 -9.11 -14.83
C ASP A 106 -19.21 -9.05 -13.40
N GLN A 107 -17.88 -9.12 -13.28
CA GLN A 107 -17.15 -9.15 -12.00
C GLN A 107 -16.16 -7.99 -11.88
N ALA A 108 -16.00 -7.17 -12.92
CA ALA A 108 -15.00 -6.09 -12.94
C ALA A 108 -15.24 -5.06 -11.83
N THR A 109 -16.48 -4.61 -11.68
CA THR A 109 -16.86 -3.65 -10.62
C THR A 109 -16.67 -4.26 -9.23
N LEU A 110 -16.97 -5.54 -9.06
CA LEU A 110 -16.78 -6.25 -7.78
C LEU A 110 -15.29 -6.33 -7.43
N MET A 111 -14.47 -6.73 -8.39
CA MET A 111 -13.02 -6.80 -8.24
C MET A 111 -12.42 -5.42 -7.94
N ALA A 112 -12.81 -4.40 -8.70
CA ALA A 112 -12.37 -3.02 -8.49
C ALA A 112 -12.72 -2.52 -7.10
N ARG A 113 -13.95 -2.78 -6.64
CA ARG A 113 -14.40 -2.40 -5.29
C ARG A 113 -13.54 -3.07 -4.21
N ASP A 114 -13.32 -4.38 -4.32
CA ASP A 114 -12.57 -5.12 -3.30
C ASP A 114 -11.09 -4.70 -3.28
N LEU A 115 -10.47 -4.46 -4.44
CA LEU A 115 -9.12 -3.90 -4.53
C LEU A 115 -9.05 -2.46 -4.05
N GLY A 116 -10.09 -1.67 -4.29
CA GLY A 116 -10.23 -0.32 -3.74
C GLY A 116 -10.21 -0.34 -2.21
N TYR A 117 -10.77 -1.35 -1.57
CA TYR A 117 -10.71 -1.44 -0.11
C TYR A 117 -9.33 -1.77 0.46
N LEU A 118 -8.31 -2.07 -0.34
CA LEU A 118 -7.00 -2.37 0.22
C LEU A 118 -6.34 -1.09 0.78
N PRO A 119 -5.57 -1.20 1.88
CA PRO A 119 -4.70 -0.12 2.33
C PRO A 119 -3.68 0.17 1.24
N ILE A 120 -3.45 1.45 0.98
CA ILE A 120 -2.49 1.92 -0.01
C ILE A 120 -1.52 2.90 0.63
N THR A 121 -0.40 3.09 -0.04
CA THR A 121 0.60 4.10 0.28
C THR A 121 1.35 4.50 -0.99
N THR A 122 1.91 5.71 -0.98
CA THR A 122 2.90 6.16 -1.97
C THR A 122 4.32 5.79 -1.55
N ASP A 123 4.54 5.50 -0.26
CA ASP A 123 5.84 5.14 0.29
C ASP A 123 6.10 3.65 0.09
N ARG A 124 7.34 3.28 -0.27
CA ARG A 124 7.76 1.88 -0.25
C ARG A 124 7.87 1.41 1.20
N VAL A 125 6.90 0.61 1.64
CA VAL A 125 6.97 -0.07 2.93
C VAL A 125 7.77 -1.36 2.72
N GLU A 126 8.97 -1.43 3.29
CA GLU A 126 9.76 -2.66 3.23
C GLU A 126 9.10 -3.75 4.09
N LYS A 127 8.58 -4.77 3.42
CA LYS A 127 8.04 -5.97 4.07
C LYS A 127 9.14 -7.01 4.20
N ALA A 128 9.38 -7.48 5.43
CA ALA A 128 10.24 -8.62 5.66
C ALA A 128 9.57 -9.90 5.11
N CYS A 129 10.12 -10.43 4.02
CA CYS A 129 9.66 -11.66 3.37
C CYS A 129 10.59 -12.83 3.69
N THR A 130 10.05 -14.04 3.72
CA THR A 130 10.91 -15.24 3.67
C THR A 130 11.60 -15.30 2.31
N LEU A 131 12.85 -15.75 2.27
CA LEU A 131 13.62 -15.89 1.02
C LEU A 131 13.43 -17.28 0.39
N VAL A 132 12.22 -17.84 0.46
CA VAL A 132 11.96 -19.18 -0.08
C VAL A 132 11.76 -19.07 -1.60
N GLY A 133 12.63 -19.75 -2.34
CA GLY A 133 12.52 -19.91 -3.78
C GLY A 133 11.37 -20.86 -4.15
N GLY A 134 10.63 -20.54 -5.21
CA GLY A 134 9.51 -21.35 -5.65
C GLY A 134 8.81 -20.81 -6.90
N GLN A 135 7.72 -21.50 -7.26
CA GLN A 135 6.82 -21.09 -8.33
C GLN A 135 6.19 -19.74 -8.00
N MET A 136 6.06 -18.89 -9.02
CA MET A 136 5.26 -17.68 -8.92
C MET A 136 4.44 -17.50 -10.20
N THR A 137 3.43 -16.66 -10.13
CA THR A 137 2.74 -16.16 -11.33
C THR A 137 2.54 -14.67 -11.19
N ASN A 138 3.19 -13.91 -12.05
CA ASN A 138 2.96 -12.48 -12.19
C ASN A 138 1.64 -12.24 -12.92
N TYR A 139 0.93 -11.19 -12.52
CA TYR A 139 -0.34 -10.78 -13.08
C TYR A 139 -0.32 -9.30 -13.45
N VAL A 140 -0.86 -8.99 -14.63
CA VAL A 140 -1.23 -7.63 -15.04
C VAL A 140 -2.73 -7.65 -15.34
N ILE A 141 -3.49 -6.73 -14.75
CA ILE A 141 -4.95 -6.70 -14.83
C ILE A 141 -5.39 -5.38 -15.42
N ARG A 142 -6.03 -5.41 -16.60
CA ARG A 142 -6.57 -4.22 -17.24
C ARG A 142 -7.96 -3.94 -16.72
N PHE A 143 -8.21 -2.78 -16.16
CA PHE A 143 -9.58 -2.31 -15.89
C PHE A 143 -10.00 -1.32 -16.99
N ALA A 144 -11.07 -1.64 -17.71
CA ALA A 144 -11.64 -0.78 -18.76
C ALA A 144 -12.90 -0.07 -18.27
N TYR A 145 -13.10 1.18 -18.67
CA TYR A 145 -14.20 2.03 -18.23
C TYR A 145 -15.15 2.39 -19.38
N PRO A 146 -16.39 2.81 -19.08
CA PRO A 146 -17.39 3.16 -20.11
C PRO A 146 -16.95 4.30 -21.05
N ASP A 147 -16.10 5.21 -20.56
CA ASP A 147 -15.57 6.36 -21.30
C ASP A 147 -14.39 6.01 -22.22
N GLY A 148 -14.03 4.72 -22.30
CA GLY A 148 -12.91 4.23 -23.11
C GLY A 148 -11.55 4.31 -22.41
N ARG A 149 -11.47 4.92 -21.22
CA ARG A 149 -10.24 4.91 -20.41
C ARG A 149 -9.96 3.51 -19.87
N ALA A 150 -8.70 3.28 -19.50
CA ALA A 150 -8.30 2.07 -18.80
C ALA A 150 -7.08 2.34 -17.93
N LEU A 151 -6.85 1.45 -16.96
CA LEU A 151 -5.63 1.40 -16.15
C LEU A 151 -5.17 -0.05 -16.00
N TRP A 152 -3.90 -0.23 -15.66
CA TRP A 152 -3.33 -1.53 -15.32
C TRP A 152 -3.10 -1.63 -13.81
N VAL A 153 -3.33 -2.82 -13.26
CA VAL A 153 -2.92 -3.20 -11.91
C VAL A 153 -1.95 -4.38 -11.99
N GLY A 154 -0.79 -4.26 -11.35
CA GLY A 154 0.20 -5.32 -11.21
C GLY A 154 0.07 -6.03 -9.87
N SER A 155 0.24 -7.35 -9.85
CA SER A 155 0.35 -8.17 -8.64
C SER A 155 0.98 -9.52 -8.96
N ALA A 156 1.19 -10.39 -7.96
CA ALA A 156 1.56 -11.78 -8.21
C ALA A 156 1.04 -12.73 -7.12
N GLU A 157 0.97 -14.00 -7.46
CA GLU A 157 0.93 -15.11 -6.49
C GLU A 157 2.34 -15.71 -6.37
N ASP A 158 2.83 -15.81 -5.14
CA ASP A 158 4.14 -16.39 -4.84
C ASP A 158 4.11 -17.24 -3.57
N VAL A 159 5.14 -18.06 -3.39
CA VAL A 159 5.25 -18.97 -2.24
C VAL A 159 5.44 -18.25 -0.90
N ASN A 160 5.90 -17.00 -0.89
CA ASN A 160 6.11 -16.23 0.34
C ASN A 160 4.90 -15.38 0.74
N SER A 161 3.89 -15.26 -0.13
CA SER A 161 2.73 -14.37 0.06
C SER A 161 3.15 -12.92 0.37
N CYS A 162 4.20 -12.46 -0.30
CA CYS A 162 4.92 -11.24 0.07
C CYS A 162 5.03 -10.23 -1.06
N VAL A 163 4.14 -10.34 -2.03
CA VAL A 163 4.10 -9.47 -3.20
C VAL A 163 3.17 -8.28 -2.96
N THR A 164 3.54 -7.13 -3.51
CA THR A 164 2.73 -5.92 -3.50
C THR A 164 1.78 -5.87 -4.69
N THR A 165 0.70 -5.12 -4.54
CA THR A 165 -0.22 -4.81 -5.64
C THR A 165 -0.13 -3.32 -5.95
N THR A 166 -0.01 -2.96 -7.22
CA THR A 166 0.26 -1.57 -7.65
C THR A 166 -0.58 -1.18 -8.85
N ASN A 167 -0.91 0.11 -8.99
CA ASN A 167 -1.40 0.71 -10.23
C ASN A 167 -0.35 1.62 -10.90
N GLY A 168 0.91 1.53 -10.46
CA GLY A 168 2.03 2.38 -10.86
C GLY A 168 2.16 3.64 -10.00
N THR A 169 1.04 4.20 -9.51
CA THR A 169 1.03 5.40 -8.67
C THR A 169 1.06 5.10 -7.17
N VAL A 170 0.28 4.11 -6.74
CA VAL A 170 0.21 3.68 -5.34
C VAL A 170 0.42 2.18 -5.22
N VAL A 171 0.92 1.76 -4.05
CA VAL A 171 1.19 0.36 -3.73
C VAL A 171 0.37 -0.09 -2.53
N SER A 172 0.09 -1.39 -2.49
CA SER A 172 -0.54 -2.08 -1.37
C SER A 172 0.26 -3.34 -1.01
N ASP A 173 0.60 -3.50 0.27
CA ASP A 173 1.28 -4.69 0.80
C ASP A 173 0.34 -5.86 1.09
N SER A 174 -0.95 -5.64 0.84
CA SER A 174 -2.01 -6.62 0.99
C SER A 174 -1.87 -7.71 -0.05
N TYR A 175 -1.68 -8.94 0.42
CA TYR A 175 -1.54 -10.08 -0.46
C TYR A 175 -2.89 -10.53 -1.04
N VAL A 176 -3.08 -10.35 -2.35
CA VAL A 176 -4.28 -10.77 -3.08
C VAL A 176 -4.02 -11.79 -4.19
N GLY A 177 -2.78 -12.27 -4.33
CA GLY A 177 -2.35 -13.19 -5.41
C GLY A 177 -3.26 -14.40 -5.56
N SER A 178 -3.56 -15.10 -4.46
CA SER A 178 -4.45 -16.28 -4.48
C SER A 178 -5.87 -15.98 -4.97
N SER A 179 -6.39 -14.77 -4.72
CA SER A 179 -7.70 -14.33 -5.20
C SER A 179 -7.66 -14.07 -6.71
N ILE A 180 -6.58 -13.46 -7.20
CA ILE A 180 -6.35 -13.23 -8.63
C ILE A 180 -6.20 -14.56 -9.38
N THR A 181 -5.43 -15.50 -8.84
CA THR A 181 -5.28 -16.84 -9.41
C THR A 181 -6.62 -17.57 -9.50
N ALA A 182 -7.41 -17.52 -8.44
CA ALA A 182 -8.74 -18.10 -8.43
C ALA A 182 -9.60 -17.48 -9.54
N ALA A 183 -9.65 -16.16 -9.63
CA ALA A 183 -10.42 -15.45 -10.65
C ALA A 183 -9.95 -15.74 -12.08
N TYR A 184 -8.63 -15.83 -12.32
CA TYR A 184 -8.06 -16.24 -13.60
C TYR A 184 -8.54 -17.65 -14.00
N ARG A 185 -8.47 -18.60 -13.06
CA ARG A 185 -8.84 -20.00 -13.30
C ARG A 185 -10.34 -20.19 -13.50
N THR A 186 -11.16 -19.59 -12.64
CA THR A 186 -12.61 -19.84 -12.58
C THR A 186 -13.43 -18.83 -13.38
N GLY A 187 -12.88 -17.68 -13.72
CA GLY A 187 -13.64 -16.57 -14.31
C GLY A 187 -14.55 -15.85 -13.32
N THR A 188 -14.40 -16.09 -12.01
CA THR A 188 -15.21 -15.46 -10.96
C THR A 188 -14.30 -14.82 -9.92
N TRP A 189 -14.51 -13.53 -9.65
CA TRP A 189 -13.75 -12.83 -8.62
C TRP A 189 -14.33 -13.11 -7.24
N THR A 190 -13.45 -13.38 -6.28
CA THR A 190 -13.77 -13.40 -4.86
C THR A 190 -12.50 -13.05 -4.11
N LEU A 191 -12.56 -12.03 -3.25
CA LEU A 191 -11.49 -11.77 -2.31
C LEU A 191 -11.50 -12.89 -1.24
N LEU A 192 -10.50 -13.76 -1.29
CA LEU A 192 -10.44 -14.93 -0.43
C LEU A 192 -10.14 -14.50 1.02
N PRO A 193 -10.98 -14.91 1.99
CA PRO A 193 -10.68 -14.67 3.40
C PRO A 193 -9.48 -15.50 3.85
N PRO A 194 -8.81 -15.12 4.95
CA PRO A 194 -7.78 -15.96 5.55
C PRO A 194 -8.38 -17.31 5.97
N LYS A 195 -7.56 -18.38 5.86
CA LYS A 195 -8.00 -19.75 6.22
C LYS A 195 -8.40 -19.85 7.68
N ASN A 196 -7.70 -19.14 8.55
CA ASN A 196 -8.04 -18.95 9.94
C ASN A 196 -8.51 -17.50 10.15
N PRO A 197 -9.69 -17.25 10.76
CA PRO A 197 -10.17 -15.89 11.02
C PRO A 197 -9.27 -15.06 11.94
N CYS A 198 -8.32 -15.70 12.62
CA CYS A 198 -7.31 -15.07 13.47
C CYS A 198 -5.95 -14.91 12.78
N ASP A 199 -5.79 -15.30 11.50
CA ASP A 199 -4.63 -14.91 10.72
C ASP A 199 -4.84 -13.48 10.18
N PRO A 200 -3.78 -12.66 10.03
CA PRO A 200 -3.89 -11.31 9.48
C PRO A 200 -4.70 -11.28 8.18
N ALA A 201 -5.66 -10.35 8.11
CA ALA A 201 -6.45 -10.14 6.91
C ALA A 201 -5.67 -9.33 5.87
N THR A 202 -6.22 -9.15 4.67
CA THR A 202 -5.66 -8.25 3.67
C THR A 202 -5.59 -6.80 4.15
N GLY A 203 -6.38 -6.42 5.15
CA GLY A 203 -6.46 -5.05 5.65
C GLY A 203 -7.53 -4.23 4.94
N ARG A 204 -7.61 -2.94 5.29
CA ARG A 204 -8.62 -2.00 4.82
C ARG A 204 -8.03 -0.62 4.55
N ARG A 205 -8.57 0.08 3.55
CA ARG A 205 -8.35 1.52 3.30
C ARG A 205 -8.56 2.34 4.57
N GLY A 206 -7.69 3.34 4.76
CA GLY A 206 -7.64 4.19 5.94
C GLY A 206 -6.71 3.66 7.04
N GLN A 207 -6.21 2.42 6.93
CA GLN A 207 -5.21 1.90 7.89
C GLN A 207 -3.86 2.61 7.79
N ASN A 208 -3.59 3.34 6.71
CA ASN A 208 -2.46 4.24 6.55
C ASN A 208 -2.63 5.57 7.31
N GLU A 209 -3.84 5.90 7.78
CA GLU A 209 -4.16 7.15 8.48
C GLU A 209 -4.51 6.93 9.95
N GLN A 210 -5.15 5.80 10.27
CA GLN A 210 -5.59 5.46 11.62
C GLN A 210 -5.30 3.98 11.92
N MET A 211 -5.01 3.66 13.18
CA MET A 211 -4.79 2.26 13.60
C MET A 211 -6.02 1.40 13.26
N VAL A 212 -7.22 1.94 13.46
CA VAL A 212 -8.52 1.35 13.10
C VAL A 212 -9.40 2.38 12.39
N PRO A 213 -9.75 2.20 11.11
CA PRO A 213 -10.65 3.11 10.39
C PRO A 213 -12.05 3.24 11.02
N ASP A 214 -12.68 4.39 10.82
CA ASP A 214 -14.04 4.69 11.28
C ASP A 214 -15.11 3.75 10.72
N GLY A 215 -16.25 3.67 11.43
CA GLY A 215 -17.42 2.90 10.97
C GLY A 215 -17.46 1.44 11.42
N VAL A 216 -16.61 1.07 12.38
CA VAL A 216 -16.55 -0.29 12.93
C VAL A 216 -17.87 -0.72 13.59
N ILE A 217 -18.28 -1.98 13.35
CA ILE A 217 -19.51 -2.56 13.88
C ILE A 217 -19.31 -3.80 14.76
N LYS A 218 -18.12 -4.42 14.70
CA LYS A 218 -17.76 -5.58 15.53
C LYS A 218 -16.23 -5.75 15.59
N VAL A 219 -15.74 -6.49 16.58
CA VAL A 219 -14.33 -6.87 16.66
C VAL A 219 -14.19 -8.33 17.07
N LEU A 220 -13.39 -9.10 16.33
CA LEU A 220 -12.93 -10.42 16.74
C LEU A 220 -11.58 -10.27 17.44
N VAL A 221 -11.46 -10.72 18.68
CA VAL A 221 -10.22 -10.70 19.44
C VAL A 221 -9.66 -12.11 19.52
N CYS A 222 -8.47 -12.28 18.96
CA CYS A 222 -7.74 -13.54 18.94
C CYS A 222 -6.55 -13.47 19.87
N ARG A 223 -6.22 -14.61 20.50
CA ARG A 223 -5.01 -14.81 21.30
C ARG A 223 -4.15 -15.90 20.66
N LYS A 224 -2.85 -15.66 20.58
CA LYS A 224 -1.85 -16.63 20.12
C LYS A 224 -0.73 -16.71 21.13
N GLU A 225 -0.49 -17.90 21.67
CA GLU A 225 0.70 -18.18 22.46
C GLU A 225 1.86 -18.55 21.55
N LEU A 226 3.03 -17.94 21.79
CA LEU A 226 4.27 -18.31 21.10
C LEU A 226 4.94 -19.44 21.89
N SER A 227 4.28 -20.59 22.03
CA SER A 227 4.88 -21.76 22.65
C SER A 227 5.83 -22.45 21.66
N GLY A 228 7.09 -22.65 22.05
CA GLY A 228 8.16 -23.22 21.20
C GLY A 228 8.01 -24.70 20.84
N ASN A 229 6.91 -25.35 21.24
CA ASN A 229 6.55 -26.70 20.85
C ASN A 229 5.03 -26.81 20.91
N SER A 230 4.43 -27.49 19.93
CA SER A 230 3.02 -27.87 19.75
C SER A 230 2.34 -27.14 18.60
N THR A 231 1.75 -27.96 17.73
CA THR A 231 0.78 -27.60 16.69
C THR A 231 -0.09 -26.41 17.09
N PRO A 232 -0.29 -25.41 16.20
CA PRO A 232 -1.18 -24.29 16.48
C PRO A 232 -2.54 -24.83 16.93
N ARG A 233 -2.92 -24.59 18.19
CA ARG A 233 -4.33 -24.76 18.57
C ARG A 233 -5.15 -23.84 17.67
N PRO A 234 -6.36 -24.25 17.24
CA PRO A 234 -7.27 -23.32 16.59
C PRO A 234 -7.40 -22.10 17.51
N SER A 235 -6.93 -20.96 17.04
CA SER A 235 -7.11 -19.70 17.73
C SER A 235 -8.62 -19.44 17.73
N ASN A 236 -9.28 -19.82 18.82
CA ASN A 236 -10.66 -19.42 19.04
C ASN A 236 -10.63 -17.90 19.14
N GLY A 237 -11.24 -17.16 18.23
CA GLY A 237 -11.45 -15.73 18.42
C GLY A 237 -12.72 -15.50 19.24
N LEU A 238 -12.77 -14.43 20.03
CA LEU A 238 -13.99 -13.99 20.71
C LEU A 238 -14.53 -12.73 20.03
N GLU A 239 -15.75 -12.79 19.49
CA GLU A 239 -16.39 -11.66 18.82
C GLU A 239 -17.12 -10.76 19.82
N HIS A 240 -16.91 -9.46 19.69
CA HIS A 240 -17.55 -8.41 20.48
C HIS A 240 -18.33 -7.46 19.58
N ARG A 241 -19.48 -6.99 20.08
CA ARG A 241 -20.41 -6.15 19.33
C ARG A 241 -19.94 -4.69 19.22
N GLN A 242 -20.71 -3.92 18.47
CA GLN A 242 -20.43 -2.55 18.06
C GLN A 242 -19.95 -1.61 19.17
N ARG A 243 -20.56 -1.64 20.37
CA ARG A 243 -20.14 -0.74 21.46
C ARG A 243 -18.69 -1.00 21.89
N GLN A 244 -18.35 -2.27 22.11
CA GLN A 244 -16.99 -2.68 22.47
C GLN A 244 -16.01 -2.40 21.33
N ALA A 245 -16.40 -2.73 20.09
CA ALA A 245 -15.56 -2.50 18.92
C ALA A 245 -15.22 -1.02 18.72
N ARG A 246 -16.22 -0.13 18.81
CA ARG A 246 -16.02 1.33 18.70
C ARG A 246 -15.17 1.89 19.83
N GLN A 247 -15.38 1.44 21.06
CA GLN A 247 -14.57 1.89 22.19
C GLN A 247 -13.12 1.46 22.03
N LEU A 248 -12.88 0.21 21.60
CA LEU A 248 -11.53 -0.30 21.40
C LEU A 248 -10.81 0.39 20.23
N ALA A 249 -11.52 0.66 19.13
CA ALA A 249 -11.00 1.44 18.02
C ALA A 249 -10.60 2.85 18.45
N ALA A 250 -11.45 3.54 19.23
CA ALA A 250 -11.15 4.87 19.74
C ALA A 250 -9.92 4.90 20.66
N GLU A 251 -9.78 3.92 21.55
CA GLU A 251 -8.61 3.80 22.45
C GLU A 251 -7.31 3.44 21.71
N LEU A 252 -7.39 2.66 20.62
CA LEU A 252 -6.25 2.39 19.75
C LEU A 252 -5.84 3.62 18.93
N ASN A 253 -6.82 4.37 18.41
CA ASN A 253 -6.58 5.59 17.64
C ASN A 253 -6.16 6.79 18.50
N SER A 254 -6.31 6.71 19.82
CA SER A 254 -5.78 7.74 20.74
C SER A 254 -4.32 7.54 21.12
N GLN A 255 -3.71 6.41 20.74
CA GLN A 255 -2.28 6.19 20.94
C GLN A 255 -1.50 6.94 19.86
N ASP A 256 -0.26 7.33 20.18
CA ASP A 256 0.66 7.87 19.18
C ASP A 256 1.02 6.77 18.18
N ALA A 257 0.80 7.05 16.89
CA ALA A 257 1.11 6.15 15.80
C ALA A 257 1.91 6.88 14.72
N GLU A 258 2.86 6.17 14.12
CA GLU A 258 3.68 6.65 13.01
C GLU A 258 3.69 5.64 11.87
N SER A 259 4.04 6.11 10.67
CA SER A 259 4.23 5.23 9.52
C SER A 259 5.33 4.21 9.82
N GLY A 260 5.02 2.93 9.66
CA GLY A 260 5.97 1.87 9.95
C GLY A 260 5.42 0.47 9.67
N GLY A 261 6.33 -0.45 9.41
CA GLY A 261 6.02 -1.84 9.09
C GLY A 261 6.21 -2.82 10.26
N ASN A 262 6.28 -4.11 9.94
CA ASN A 262 6.40 -5.25 10.86
C ASN A 262 7.75 -5.32 11.62
N THR A 263 8.22 -4.23 12.19
CA THR A 263 9.42 -4.20 13.03
C THR A 263 9.06 -4.59 14.46
N CYS A 264 9.88 -5.44 15.06
CA CYS A 264 9.78 -5.81 16.47
C CYS A 264 11.17 -5.72 17.07
N ARG A 265 11.40 -4.73 17.93
CA ARG A 265 12.53 -4.78 18.86
C ARG A 265 12.06 -5.51 20.11
N GLU A 266 12.57 -6.71 20.33
CA GLU A 266 12.24 -7.45 21.54
C GLU A 266 12.64 -6.64 22.78
N VAL A 267 11.66 -6.41 23.64
CA VAL A 267 11.88 -5.88 24.98
C VAL A 267 11.65 -7.04 25.94
N GLY A 268 12.67 -7.33 26.77
CA GLY A 268 12.66 -8.51 27.65
C GLY A 268 11.36 -8.61 28.47
N GLY A 269 10.86 -9.83 28.65
CA GLY A 269 9.60 -10.07 29.37
C GLY A 269 9.16 -11.53 29.28
N SER A 270 8.30 -11.95 30.22
CA SER A 270 7.77 -13.32 30.28
C SER A 270 6.48 -13.53 29.47
N ARG A 271 5.78 -12.45 29.09
CA ARG A 271 4.54 -12.52 28.28
C ARG A 271 4.89 -12.72 26.81
N ARG A 272 4.86 -13.99 26.37
CA ARG A 272 5.00 -14.39 24.96
C ARG A 272 3.64 -14.63 24.28
N GLU A 273 2.64 -13.85 24.65
CA GLU A 273 1.35 -13.85 23.98
C GLU A 273 1.29 -12.75 22.91
N MET A 274 0.49 -12.98 21.89
CA MET A 274 0.17 -12.03 20.84
C MET A 274 -1.34 -11.95 20.72
N PHE A 275 -1.85 -10.75 20.48
CA PHE A 275 -3.25 -10.54 20.15
C PHE A 275 -3.40 -10.10 18.70
N LEU A 276 -4.44 -10.61 18.05
CA LEU A 276 -4.85 -10.21 16.71
C LEU A 276 -6.31 -9.78 16.78
N LEU A 277 -6.55 -8.52 16.46
CA LEU A 277 -7.86 -7.89 16.52
C LEU A 277 -8.34 -7.67 15.09
N HIS A 278 -9.51 -8.19 14.74
CA HIS A 278 -10.12 -7.98 13.43
C HIS A 278 -11.39 -7.14 13.57
N PHE A 279 -11.35 -5.90 13.11
CA PHE A 279 -12.45 -4.95 13.15
C PHE A 279 -13.30 -5.10 11.89
N GLY A 280 -14.57 -5.47 12.08
CA GLY A 280 -15.53 -5.69 11.01
C GLY A 280 -16.35 -4.43 10.69
N TYR A 281 -16.71 -4.30 9.42
CA TYR A 281 -17.47 -3.17 8.85
C TYR A 281 -18.74 -3.69 8.16
N ALA A 282 -19.63 -2.77 7.79
CA ALA A 282 -20.83 -3.13 7.02
C ALA A 282 -20.48 -3.65 5.62
N GLU A 283 -19.40 -3.11 5.02
CA GLU A 283 -18.94 -3.45 3.68
C GLU A 283 -17.42 -3.56 3.63
N GLY A 284 -16.91 -4.42 2.75
CA GLY A 284 -15.48 -4.62 2.50
C GLY A 284 -14.78 -5.51 3.54
N PRO A 285 -13.45 -5.67 3.40
CA PRO A 285 -12.64 -6.49 4.29
C PRO A 285 -12.53 -5.88 5.70
N PRO A 286 -12.24 -6.71 6.72
CA PRO A 286 -11.93 -6.21 8.05
C PRO A 286 -10.58 -5.48 8.06
N ALA A 287 -10.48 -4.48 8.92
CA ALA A 287 -9.18 -3.95 9.36
C ALA A 287 -8.62 -4.91 10.42
N TRP A 288 -7.30 -5.05 10.50
CA TRP A 288 -6.67 -5.86 11.53
C TRP A 288 -5.58 -5.09 12.28
N VAL A 289 -5.41 -5.42 13.56
CA VAL A 289 -4.37 -4.87 14.42
C VAL A 289 -3.69 -6.01 15.15
N ARG A 290 -2.36 -6.08 15.07
CA ARG A 290 -1.52 -7.03 15.80
C ARG A 290 -0.90 -6.33 16.99
N ILE A 291 -0.99 -6.97 18.15
CA ILE A 291 -0.40 -6.52 19.40
C ILE A 291 0.55 -7.59 19.90
N ALA A 292 1.81 -7.21 20.07
CA ALA A 292 2.88 -8.04 20.59
C ALA A 292 3.51 -7.30 21.79
N PRO A 293 3.05 -7.57 23.03
CA PRO A 293 3.52 -6.84 24.22
C PRO A 293 5.02 -6.95 24.49
N TYR A 294 5.67 -7.97 23.94
CA TYR A 294 7.11 -8.19 24.02
C TYR A 294 7.91 -7.46 22.92
N CYS A 295 7.24 -6.69 22.06
CA CYS A 295 7.84 -5.87 21.00
C CYS A 295 7.73 -4.38 21.31
N ARG A 296 8.68 -3.60 20.82
CA ARG A 296 8.54 -2.15 20.59
C ARG A 296 8.84 -1.84 19.11
N PRO A 297 7.93 -1.16 18.38
CA PRO A 297 6.55 -0.83 18.76
C PRO A 297 5.70 -2.07 19.08
N SER A 298 4.78 -1.95 20.03
CA SER A 298 3.97 -3.07 20.55
C SER A 298 2.67 -3.30 19.79
N VAL A 299 2.20 -2.30 19.03
CA VAL A 299 1.00 -2.39 18.19
C VAL A 299 1.32 -2.01 16.75
N ASN A 300 0.71 -2.71 15.79
CA ASN A 300 0.81 -2.40 14.37
C ASN A 300 -0.44 -2.87 13.61
N ASN A 301 -0.78 -2.19 12.52
CA ASN A 301 -1.87 -2.58 11.63
C ASN A 301 -1.41 -2.95 10.20
N GLY A 302 -0.09 -3.07 10.01
CA GLY A 302 0.56 -3.30 8.73
C GLY A 302 1.13 -2.04 8.08
N MET A 303 0.56 -0.86 8.36
CA MET A 303 0.98 0.44 7.78
C MET A 303 1.44 1.44 8.85
N LEU A 304 0.82 1.37 10.02
CA LEU A 304 1.11 2.18 11.18
C LEU A 304 1.62 1.29 12.31
N VAL A 305 2.53 1.86 13.09
CA VAL A 305 3.06 1.28 14.32
C VAL A 305 2.91 2.26 15.47
N GLY A 306 2.85 1.73 16.68
CA GLY A 306 2.80 2.56 17.88
C GLY A 306 3.04 1.73 19.14
N ASP A 307 2.91 2.40 20.28
CA ASP A 307 2.98 1.76 21.58
C ASP A 307 1.64 1.75 22.29
N LEU A 308 1.38 0.64 22.97
CA LEU A 308 0.17 0.44 23.75
C LEU A 308 0.44 0.74 25.23
N ASP A 309 -0.46 1.45 25.88
CA ASP A 309 -0.47 1.58 27.33
C ASP A 309 -0.90 0.27 28.01
N ASP A 310 -0.41 0.06 29.24
CA ASP A 310 -0.66 -1.17 30.01
C ASP A 310 -2.16 -1.37 30.32
N GLY A 311 -2.92 -0.27 30.49
CA GLY A 311 -4.35 -0.31 30.79
C GLY A 311 -5.17 -0.86 29.62
N LEU A 312 -4.85 -0.40 28.40
CA LEU A 312 -5.42 -0.89 27.16
C LEU A 312 -5.00 -2.34 26.89
N LEU A 313 -3.73 -2.69 27.15
CA LEU A 313 -3.27 -4.08 27.03
C LEU A 313 -4.08 -5.02 27.93
N ASP A 314 -4.22 -4.69 29.21
CA ASP A 314 -4.97 -5.50 30.17
C ASP A 314 -6.45 -5.61 29.79
N ARG A 315 -7.02 -4.55 29.19
CA ARG A 315 -8.39 -4.58 28.65
C ARG A 315 -8.51 -5.58 27.51
N ILE A 316 -7.58 -5.56 26.56
CA ILE A 316 -7.57 -6.48 25.42
C ILE A 316 -7.40 -7.92 25.91
N ALA A 317 -6.53 -8.16 26.87
CA ALA A 317 -6.35 -9.48 27.48
C ALA A 317 -7.66 -10.02 28.09
N ARG A 318 -8.48 -9.18 28.72
CA ARG A 318 -9.82 -9.57 29.24
C ARG A 318 -10.87 -9.83 28.16
N LEU A 319 -10.74 -9.20 27.00
CA LEU A 319 -11.63 -9.41 25.84
C LEU A 319 -11.20 -10.61 25.00
N ALA A 320 -9.96 -11.06 25.14
CA ALA A 320 -9.45 -12.23 24.45
C ALA A 320 -9.99 -13.53 25.09
N PRO A 321 -10.06 -14.62 24.31
CA PRO A 321 -10.30 -15.96 24.85
C PRO A 321 -9.28 -16.33 25.94
N PRO A 322 -9.65 -17.21 26.88
CA PRO A 322 -8.72 -17.69 27.89
C PRO A 322 -7.51 -18.39 27.25
N ALA A 323 -6.36 -18.31 27.93
CA ALA A 323 -5.15 -19.06 27.58
C ALA A 323 -5.37 -20.57 27.76
#